data_AF-A0A3Q8UWI7-F1
#
_entry.id   AF-A0A3Q8UWI7-F1
#
_cell.length_a   1.000
_cell.length_b   1.000
_cell.length_c   1.000
_cell.angle_alpha   90.00
_cell.angle_beta   90.00
_cell.angle_gamma   90.00
#
_symmetry.space_group_name_H-M   'P 1'
#
loop_
_entity.id
_entity.type
_entity.pdbx_description
1 polymer ?
#
loop_
_entity_poly.entity_id
_entity_poly.type
_entity_poly.pdbx_seq_one_letter_code
_entity_poly.pdbx_strand_id
1 'polypeptide(L)' 'MPASPTTLTILALALLVAGLLALLAGVATGVLARWDGASAPAALLRAGAAFGATLTVATALLALVAGALT' A
#
# COMPACT_ATOMS: atom_id res chain seq x y z
N MET A 1 -25.13 -4.58 -10.54
CA MET A 1 -25.29 -3.47 -11.52
C MET A 1 -23.90 -2.93 -11.84
N PRO A 2 -23.61 -2.41 -13.05
CA PRO A 2 -22.28 -1.84 -13.30
C PRO A 2 -22.04 -0.67 -12.33
N ALA A 3 -20.85 -0.63 -11.74
CA ALA A 3 -20.47 0.45 -10.83
C ALA A 3 -20.57 1.81 -11.55
N SER A 4 -21.07 2.83 -10.85
CA SER A 4 -21.17 4.17 -11.44
C SER A 4 -19.77 4.72 -11.78
N PRO A 5 -19.63 5.59 -12.80
CA PRO A 5 -18.35 6.20 -13.13
C PRO A 5 -17.68 6.88 -11.93
N THR A 6 -18.48 7.54 -11.08
CA THR A 6 -18.01 8.18 -9.84
C THR A 6 -17.43 7.17 -8.86
N THR A 7 -18.10 6.01 -8.67
CA THR A 7 -17.61 4.93 -7.80
C THR A 7 -16.25 4.42 -8.29
N LEU A 8 -16.09 4.22 -9.61
CA LEU A 8 -14.83 3.79 -10.20
C LEU A 8 -13.72 4.84 -10.00
N THR A 9 -14.01 6.13 -10.20
CA THR A 9 -13.04 7.20 -9.94
C THR A 9 -12.59 7.22 -8.48
N ILE A 10 -13.52 7.09 -7.53
CA ILE A 10 -13.19 7.06 -6.10
C ILE A 10 -12.30 5.86 -5.76
N LEU A 11 -12.64 4.66 -6.27
CA LEU A 11 -11.83 3.46 -6.05
C LEU A 11 -10.42 3.59 -6.65
N ALA A 12 -10.30 4.19 -7.84
CA ALA A 12 -9.00 4.44 -8.47
C ALA A 12 -8.13 5.42 -7.65
N LEU A 13 -8.73 6.53 -7.17
CA LEU A 13 -8.04 7.48 -6.30
C LEU A 13 -7.63 6.85 -4.97
N ALA A 14 -8.51 6.05 -4.37
CA ALA A 14 -8.23 5.36 -3.12
C ALA A 14 -7.11 4.33 -3.27
N LEU A 15 -7.06 3.60 -4.39
CA LEU A 15 -5.96 2.69 -4.71
C LEU A 15 -4.63 3.44 -4.91
N LEU A 16 -4.66 4.61 -5.55
CA LEU A 16 -3.47 5.45 -5.71
C LEU A 16 -2.94 5.93 -4.35
N VAL A 17 -3.83 6.39 -3.46
CA VAL A 17 -3.47 6.77 -2.08
C VAL A 17 -2.90 5.57 -1.31
N ALA A 18 -3.51 4.39 -1.42
CA ALA A 18 -3.00 3.17 -0.80
C ALA A 18 -1.58 2.83 -1.30
N GLY A 19 -1.31 2.98 -2.60
CA GLY A 19 0.01 2.80 -3.18
C GLY A 19 1.05 3.79 -2.62
N LEU A 20 0.68 5.07 -2.50
CA LEU A 20 1.55 6.10 -1.92
C LEU A 20 1.85 5.83 -0.44
N LEU A 21 0.85 5.40 0.34
CA LEU A 21 1.04 5.03 1.75
C LEU A 21 1.95 3.80 1.90
N ALA A 22 1.75 2.78 1.07
CA ALA A 22 2.62 1.61 1.06
C ALA A 22 4.06 1.98 0.70
N LEU A 23 4.25 2.85 -0.30
CA LEU A 23 5.57 3.33 -0.69
C LEU A 23 6.24 4.09 0.45
N LEU A 24 5.51 5.00 1.12
CA LEU A 24 6.02 5.75 2.26
C LEU A 24 6.41 4.83 3.42
N ALA A 25 5.58 3.83 3.74
CA ALA A 25 5.87 2.83 4.77
C ALA A 25 7.13 2.01 4.43
N GLY A 26 7.27 1.59 3.16
CA GLY A 26 8.45 0.88 2.66
C GLY A 26 9.72 1.72 2.78
N VAL A 27 9.70 2.96 2.28
CA VAL A 27 10.84 3.89 2.35
C VAL A 27 11.22 4.19 3.80
N ALA A 28 10.25 4.52 4.65
CA ALA A 28 10.49 4.79 6.06
C ALA A 28 11.14 3.58 6.76
N THR A 29 10.63 2.37 6.50
CA THR A 29 11.20 1.13 7.05
C THR A 29 12.63 0.88 6.55
N GLY A 30 12.89 1.13 5.26
CA GLY A 30 14.22 0.97 4.67
C GLY A 30 15.24 1.97 5.23
N VAL A 31 14.83 3.23 5.39
CA VAL A 31 15.67 4.28 6.00
C VAL A 31 15.94 3.95 7.47
N LEU A 32 14.92 3.55 8.22
CA LEU A 32 15.10 3.15 9.62
C LEU A 32 16.03 1.94 9.73
N ALA A 33 15.89 0.95 8.85
CA ALA A 33 16.78 -0.21 8.80
C ALA A 33 18.24 0.17 8.48
N ARG A 34 18.46 1.21 7.66
CA ARG A 34 19.81 1.77 7.41
C ARG A 34 20.37 2.42 8.66
N TRP A 35 19.56 3.19 9.38
CA TRP A 35 19.96 3.80 10.65
C TRP A 35 20.22 2.77 11.74
N ASP A 36 19.53 1.63 11.72
CA ASP A 36 19.80 0.48 12.58
C ASP A 36 21.10 -0.28 12.21
N GLY A 37 21.81 0.14 11.15
CA GLY A 37 23.06 -0.48 10.70
C GLY A 37 22.91 -1.70 9.78
N ALA A 38 21.71 -1.97 9.25
CA ALA A 38 21.52 -3.10 8.33
C ALA A 38 22.28 -2.92 7.01
N SER A 39 22.75 -4.02 6.40
CA SER A 39 23.38 -4.00 5.06
C SER A 39 22.38 -3.61 3.97
N ALA A 40 22.86 -3.01 2.86
CA ALA A 40 22.04 -2.56 1.70
C ALA A 40 20.91 -3.53 1.33
N PRO A 41 21.21 -4.81 1.05
CA PRO A 41 20.18 -5.78 0.70
C PRO A 41 19.20 -6.05 1.86
N ALA A 42 19.65 -6.10 3.11
CA ALA A 42 18.77 -6.36 4.25
C ALA A 42 17.74 -5.25 4.46
N ALA A 43 18.12 -3.97 4.30
CA ALA A 43 17.16 -2.87 4.38
C ALA A 43 16.17 -2.87 3.20
N LEU A 44 16.61 -3.22 2.00
CA LEU A 44 15.72 -3.35 0.84
C LEU A 44 14.68 -4.46 1.04
N LEU A 45 15.08 -5.61 1.61
CA LEU A 45 14.14 -6.67 1.94
C LEU A 45 13.13 -6.24 3.01
N ARG A 46 13.58 -5.54 4.07
CA ARG A 46 12.68 -4.98 5.10
C ARG A 46 11.72 -3.95 4.51
N ALA A 47 12.20 -3.06 3.65
CA ALA A 47 11.39 -2.07 2.95
C ALA A 47 10.33 -2.73 2.06
N GLY A 48 10.73 -3.74 1.28
CA GLY A 48 9.83 -4.50 0.42
C GLY A 48 8.74 -5.24 1.23
N ALA A 49 9.11 -5.84 2.36
CA ALA A 49 8.15 -6.49 3.26
C ALA A 49 7.12 -5.50 3.82
N ALA A 50 7.56 -4.33 4.29
CA ALA A 50 6.67 -3.29 4.81
C ALA A 50 5.75 -2.71 3.72
N PHE A 51 6.29 -2.45 2.52
CA PHE A 51 5.50 -2.04 1.35
C PHE A 51 4.42 -3.07 1.01
N GLY A 52 4.82 -4.34 0.87
CA GLY A 52 3.92 -5.44 0.51
C GLY A 52 2.81 -5.61 1.55
N ALA A 53 3.16 -5.67 2.84
CA ALA A 53 2.18 -5.82 3.92
C ALA A 53 1.17 -4.66 3.95
N THR A 54 1.64 -3.42 3.81
CA THR A 54 0.78 -2.23 3.80
C THR A 54 -0.16 -2.24 2.60
N LEU A 55 0.35 -2.54 1.41
CA LEU A 55 -0.45 -2.61 0.19
C LEU A 55 -1.48 -3.75 0.25
N THR A 56 -1.11 -4.91 0.77
CA THR A 56 -2.03 -6.04 0.94
C THR A 56 -3.19 -5.68 1.86
N VAL A 57 -2.92 -5.09 3.03
CA VAL A 57 -3.99 -4.69 3.95
C VAL A 57 -4.88 -3.61 3.32
N ALA A 58 -4.28 -2.59 2.70
CA ALA A 58 -5.05 -1.51 2.09
C ALA A 58 -5.92 -1.99 0.92
N THR A 59 -5.40 -2.87 0.06
CA THR A 59 -6.17 -3.45 -1.05
C THR A 59 -7.26 -4.40 -0.58
N ALA A 60 -7.03 -5.17 0.49
CA ALA A 60 -8.06 -6.00 1.10
C ALA A 60 -9.23 -5.16 1.66
N LEU A 61 -8.91 -4.04 2.33
CA LEU A 61 -9.93 -3.10 2.81
C LEU A 61 -10.69 -2.43 1.65
N LEU A 62 -9.98 -2.04 0.59
CA LEU A 62 -10.62 -1.48 -0.61
C LEU A 62 -11.54 -2.51 -1.29
N ALA A 63 -11.12 -3.77 -1.38
CA ALA A 63 -11.93 -4.85 -1.93
C ALA A 63 -13.19 -5.10 -1.09
N LEU A 64 -13.06 -5.08 0.24
CA LEU A 64 -14.19 -5.19 1.17
C LEU A 64 -15.20 -4.06 0.96
N VAL A 65 -14.73 -2.81 0.90
CA VAL A 65 -15.59 -1.64 0.65
C VAL A 65 -16.22 -1.71 -0.73
N ALA A 66 -15.44 -2.03 -1.77
CA ALA A 66 -15.98 -2.16 -3.12
C ALA A 66 -17.10 -3.22 -3.18
N GLY A 67 -16.90 -4.39 -2.55
CA GLY A 67 -17.92 -5.43 -2.48
C GLY A 67 -19.16 -5.04 -1.69
N ALA A 68 -19.05 -4.14 -0.72
CA ALA A 68 -20.20 -3.59 0.00
C ALA A 68 -20.98 -2.53 -0.80
N LEU A 69 -20.37 -1.93 -1.83
CA LEU A 69 -20.95 -0.87 -2.66
C LEU A 69 -21.56 -1.37 -3.98
N THR A 70 -21.32 -2.62 -4.36
CA THR A 70 -21.76 -3.24 -5.64
C THR A 70 -22.81 -4.31 -5.44
#